data_AF-A0A075FFY7-F1
#
_entry.id   AF-A0A075FFY7-F1
#
_cell.length_a   1.000
_cell.length_b   1.000
_cell.length_c   1.000
_cell.angle_alpha   90.00
_cell.angle_beta   90.00
_cell.angle_gamma   90.00
#
_symmetry.space_group_name_H-M   'P 1'
#
loop_
_entity.id
_entity.type
_entity.pdbx_description
1 polymer ?
#
loop_
_entity_poly.entity_id
_entity_poly.type
_entity_poly.pdbx_seq_one_letter_code
_entity_poly.pdbx_strand_id
1 'polypeptide(L)'
;MSNQFTTAVIGEGGLRRVMEGVRTVRLVAALAVAALLAGGWMMSAPLDDIAEGDGDEGDKVPASLASEEDSGEEGEPELRRGEKEEDSESTLPERLIAGGAGALGSLVLGSFMLEFVKVTVLVALVSPMLARMKANREDMLTRGRLLGYLEANAGIHFSALRDALGLANGVTAYHLHTLESTGQVISWRDGKLRRYAISSLSREEVSRIRNPIAGTRLAILEVLAESGNIGLSGTDIRSKLEISRQLLSHHLSELRNGELVEAASEARRPNWRLSDNGMEALVTSREVARIEAAA
;
A
#
# COMPACT_ATOMS: atom_id res chain seq x y z
N MET A 1 -10.24 -17.21 36.90
CA MET A 1 -9.43 -16.00 37.17
C MET A 1 -8.12 -16.18 36.41
N SER A 2 -7.57 -15.29 35.60
CA SER A 2 -7.88 -13.92 35.20
C SER A 2 -7.50 -13.80 33.71
N ASN A 3 -8.25 -12.99 32.98
CA ASN A 3 -8.10 -12.80 31.54
C ASN A 3 -7.86 -11.31 31.31
N GLN A 4 -6.60 -10.85 31.36
CA GLN A 4 -6.24 -9.45 31.09
C GLN A 4 -4.85 -9.38 30.46
N PHE A 5 -4.67 -8.40 29.57
CA PHE A 5 -3.47 -8.01 28.80
C PHE A 5 -3.38 -8.48 27.34
N THR A 6 -4.28 -7.94 26.52
CA THR A 6 -3.93 -7.43 25.18
C THR A 6 -4.71 -6.14 24.93
N THR A 7 -4.15 -5.00 25.35
CA THR A 7 -4.62 -3.68 24.92
C THR A 7 -3.98 -3.40 23.57
N ALA A 8 -4.79 -3.31 22.52
CA ALA A 8 -4.35 -2.83 21.22
C ALA A 8 -4.12 -1.32 21.30
N VAL A 9 -2.86 -0.89 21.34
CA VAL A 9 -2.48 0.50 21.06
C VAL A 9 -2.46 0.65 19.54
N ILE A 10 -3.64 0.86 18.97
CA ILE A 10 -3.80 1.38 17.61
C ILE A 10 -3.37 2.84 17.68
N GLY A 11 -2.22 3.16 17.08
CA GLY A 11 -1.74 4.53 16.98
C GLY A 11 -2.74 5.38 16.19
N GLU A 12 -3.47 6.25 16.88
CA GLU A 12 -4.42 7.22 16.30
C GLU A 12 -3.77 8.20 15.30
N GLY A 13 -2.43 8.26 15.23
CA GLY A 13 -1.71 9.20 14.36
C GLY A 13 -1.73 8.85 12.86
N GLY A 14 -1.91 7.58 12.50
CA GLY A 14 -1.83 7.14 11.09
C GLY A 14 -3.13 7.34 10.29
N LEU A 15 -4.28 7.11 10.93
CA LEU A 15 -5.60 7.23 10.30
C LEU A 15 -6.05 8.69 10.13
N ARG A 16 -5.68 9.57 11.07
CA ARG A 16 -6.03 11.00 10.97
C ARG A 16 -5.40 11.67 9.73
N ARG A 17 -4.15 11.33 9.39
CA ARG A 17 -3.43 11.92 8.25
C ARG A 17 -3.97 11.48 6.88
N VAL A 18 -4.48 10.25 6.76
CA VAL A 18 -5.10 9.76 5.50
C VAL A 18 -6.52 10.31 5.32
N MET A 19 -7.25 10.54 6.41
CA MET A 19 -8.61 11.13 6.37
C MET A 19 -8.58 12.63 6.01
N GLU A 20 -7.51 13.37 6.33
CA GLU A 20 -7.35 14.77 5.92
C GLU A 20 -7.22 14.93 4.41
N GLY A 21 -6.50 14.02 3.73
CA GLY A 21 -6.39 14.03 2.26
C GLY A 21 -7.74 13.82 1.55
N VAL A 22 -8.57 12.90 2.03
CA VAL A 22 -9.90 12.65 1.45
C VAL A 22 -10.87 13.80 1.78
N ARG A 23 -10.78 14.39 2.97
CA ARG A 23 -11.61 15.52 3.39
C ARG A 23 -11.26 16.81 2.64
N THR A 24 -9.97 17.07 2.42
CA THR A 24 -9.49 18.22 1.63
C THR A 24 -9.91 18.10 0.18
N VAL A 25 -9.79 16.92 -0.43
CA VAL A 25 -10.28 16.66 -1.80
C VAL A 25 -11.81 16.86 -1.89
N ARG A 26 -12.58 16.40 -0.90
CA ARG A 26 -14.03 16.63 -0.84
C ARG A 26 -14.40 18.10 -0.67
N LEU A 27 -13.66 18.84 0.17
CA LEU A 27 -13.87 20.27 0.38
C LEU A 27 -13.58 21.07 -0.89
N VAL A 28 -12.47 20.78 -1.57
CA VAL A 28 -12.10 21.46 -2.81
C VAL A 28 -13.10 21.13 -3.93
N ALA A 29 -13.54 19.88 -4.03
CA ALA A 29 -14.58 19.49 -5.00
C ALA A 29 -15.92 20.17 -4.70
N ALA A 30 -16.33 20.24 -3.42
CA ALA A 30 -17.56 20.94 -3.03
C ALA A 30 -17.48 22.44 -3.32
N LEU A 31 -16.33 23.07 -3.08
CA LEU A 31 -16.10 24.49 -3.37
C LEU A 31 -16.10 24.78 -4.88
N ALA A 32 -15.54 23.88 -5.69
CA ALA A 32 -15.60 23.99 -7.16
C ALA A 32 -17.03 23.86 -7.69
N VAL A 33 -17.82 22.92 -7.15
CA VAL A 33 -19.25 22.77 -7.50
C VAL A 33 -20.04 24.01 -7.07
N ALA A 34 -19.81 24.53 -5.86
CA ALA A 34 -20.46 25.75 -5.39
C ALA A 34 -20.12 26.96 -6.27
N ALA A 35 -18.87 27.10 -6.73
CA ALA A 35 -18.46 28.16 -7.64
C ALA A 35 -19.13 28.04 -9.02
N LEU A 36 -19.29 26.82 -9.55
CA LEU A 36 -20.01 26.59 -10.80
C LEU A 36 -21.50 26.91 -10.68
N LEU A 37 -22.13 26.53 -9.57
CA LEU A 37 -23.52 26.87 -9.29
C LEU A 37 -23.73 28.37 -9.10
N ALA A 38 -22.82 29.04 -8.38
CA ALA A 38 -22.85 30.49 -8.20
C ALA A 38 -22.65 31.24 -9.52
N GLY A 39 -21.70 30.79 -10.36
CA GLY A 39 -21.49 31.34 -11.70
C GLY A 39 -22.69 31.12 -12.62
N GLY A 40 -23.32 29.95 -12.55
CA GLY A 40 -24.56 29.66 -13.27
C GLY A 40 -25.74 30.52 -12.82
N TRP A 41 -25.85 30.80 -11.52
CA TRP A 41 -26.92 31.63 -10.97
C TRP A 41 -26.77 33.11 -11.37
N MET A 42 -25.54 33.61 -11.40
CA MET A 42 -25.22 34.98 -11.85
C MET A 42 -25.50 35.21 -13.35
N MET A 43 -25.45 34.15 -14.17
CA MET A 43 -25.84 34.19 -15.59
C MET A 43 -27.34 34.06 -15.85
N SER A 44 -28.14 33.79 -14.80
CA SER A 44 -29.60 33.62 -14.88
C SER A 44 -30.39 34.75 -14.20
N ALA A 45 -29.72 35.78 -13.69
CA ALA A 45 -30.39 36.96 -13.15
C ALA A 45 -30.99 37.79 -14.31
N PRO A 46 -32.30 38.09 -14.30
CA PRO A 46 -32.91 38.95 -15.30
C PRO A 46 -32.29 40.35 -15.26
N LEU A 47 -31.80 40.81 -16.40
CA LEU A 47 -31.61 42.24 -16.64
C LEU A 47 -33.01 42.79 -16.92
N ASP A 48 -33.63 43.44 -15.94
CA ASP A 48 -34.89 44.16 -16.19
C ASP A 48 -34.61 45.38 -17.09
N ASP A 49 -35.43 45.47 -18.13
CA ASP A 49 -35.29 46.27 -19.34
C ASP A 49 -35.29 47.80 -19.11
N ILE A 50 -34.50 48.46 -19.95
CA ILE A 50 -34.66 49.88 -20.32
C ILE A 50 -35.92 49.99 -21.20
N ALA A 51 -36.92 50.75 -20.77
CA ALA A 51 -37.96 51.27 -21.64
C ALA A 51 -38.42 52.66 -21.18
N GLU A 52 -38.37 53.62 -22.11
CA GLU A 52 -38.87 54.99 -22.01
C GLU A 52 -40.38 55.05 -21.77
N GLY A 53 -40.85 56.05 -21.01
CA GLY A 53 -42.27 56.36 -20.85
C GLY A 53 -42.53 57.47 -19.84
N ASP A 54 -42.94 58.62 -20.38
CA ASP A 54 -43.35 59.89 -19.77
C ASP A 54 -44.39 59.81 -18.62
N GLY A 55 -44.39 60.78 -17.71
CA GLY A 55 -45.50 61.05 -16.77
C GLY A 55 -45.16 61.18 -15.28
N ASP A 56 -44.87 62.41 -14.86
CA ASP A 56 -45.43 63.15 -13.70
C ASP A 56 -45.54 62.55 -12.27
N GLU A 57 -45.32 63.48 -11.32
CA GLU A 57 -45.65 63.46 -9.88
C GLU A 57 -44.94 62.49 -8.92
N GLY A 58 -44.35 63.10 -7.87
CA GLY A 58 -44.33 62.49 -6.54
C GLY A 58 -42.97 62.34 -5.88
N ASP A 59 -42.47 63.45 -5.35
CA ASP A 59 -41.89 63.55 -4.00
C ASP A 59 -41.73 62.21 -3.24
N LYS A 60 -40.48 61.81 -2.97
CA LYS A 60 -39.97 61.47 -1.63
C LYS A 60 -38.56 60.90 -1.69
N VAL A 61 -37.62 61.78 -1.35
CA VAL A 61 -36.40 61.37 -0.66
C VAL A 61 -36.79 60.86 0.73
N PRO A 62 -36.05 59.91 1.33
CA PRO A 62 -35.77 60.04 2.74
C PRO A 62 -34.27 60.22 2.94
N ALA A 63 -33.97 61.41 3.46
CA ALA A 63 -32.75 61.74 4.14
C ALA A 63 -32.56 60.89 5.42
N SER A 64 -31.31 60.59 5.73
CA SER A 64 -30.66 60.71 7.05
C SER A 64 -29.33 59.94 6.95
N LEU A 65 -28.19 60.47 7.37
CA LEU A 65 -27.90 61.02 8.69
C LEU A 65 -26.92 62.18 8.62
N ALA A 66 -27.11 63.06 9.60
CA ALA A 66 -26.52 64.37 9.76
C ALA A 66 -25.05 64.37 10.18
N SER A 67 -24.39 65.47 9.85
CA SER A 67 -23.61 66.27 10.79
C SER A 67 -23.79 67.73 10.42
N GLU A 68 -24.46 68.47 11.30
CA GLU A 68 -24.63 69.92 11.26
C GLU A 68 -23.41 70.65 11.85
N GLU A 69 -23.47 71.97 11.73
CA GLU A 69 -22.68 73.03 12.38
C GLU A 69 -21.42 73.50 11.61
N ASP A 70 -21.19 74.80 11.36
CA ASP A 70 -21.92 76.03 11.69
C ASP A 70 -21.25 77.23 10.96
N SER A 71 -22.08 78.24 10.69
CA SER A 71 -21.87 79.69 10.54
C SER A 71 -20.78 80.33 9.64
N GLY A 72 -21.24 81.28 8.79
CA GLY A 72 -20.51 82.53 8.54
C GLY A 72 -20.55 83.13 7.13
N GLU A 73 -21.67 83.75 6.74
CA GLU A 73 -21.78 84.91 5.82
C GLU A 73 -20.79 86.04 6.24
N GLU A 74 -20.29 87.00 5.46
CA GLU A 74 -20.55 87.56 4.12
C GLU A 74 -19.37 88.53 3.83
N GLY A 75 -19.01 88.74 2.56
CA GLY A 75 -18.01 89.76 2.20
C GLY A 75 -17.67 89.78 0.70
N GLU A 76 -18.53 90.40 -0.11
CA GLU A 76 -18.23 90.86 -1.48
C GLU A 76 -17.68 92.31 -1.48
N PRO A 77 -17.22 92.89 -2.61
CA PRO A 77 -16.19 92.40 -3.55
C PRO A 77 -15.17 93.54 -3.87
N GLU A 78 -14.05 93.24 -4.55
CA GLU A 78 -13.55 94.02 -5.71
C GLU A 78 -12.05 93.77 -6.05
N LEU A 79 -11.88 93.12 -7.21
CA LEU A 79 -11.03 93.53 -8.34
C LEU A 79 -9.50 93.52 -8.20
N ARG A 80 -8.91 92.39 -8.63
CA ARG A 80 -7.79 92.45 -9.59
C ARG A 80 -7.99 91.40 -10.69
N ARG A 81 -8.60 91.87 -11.79
CA ARG A 81 -8.85 91.11 -13.04
C ARG A 81 -7.55 90.96 -13.83
N GLY A 82 -7.24 89.71 -14.13
CA GLY A 82 -6.33 89.23 -15.17
C GLY A 82 -6.70 87.78 -15.46
N GLU A 83 -7.76 87.59 -16.26
CA GLU A 83 -8.26 86.33 -16.83
C GLU A 83 -7.13 85.60 -17.60
N LYS A 84 -7.04 84.27 -17.74
CA LYS A 84 -8.08 83.34 -18.18
C LYS A 84 -7.67 81.86 -17.93
N GLU A 85 -8.68 81.01 -17.83
CA GLU A 85 -8.73 79.54 -17.72
C GLU A 85 -7.98 78.77 -18.82
N GLU A 86 -7.61 77.50 -18.57
CA GLU A 86 -8.09 76.36 -19.37
C GLU A 86 -7.66 75.00 -18.79
N ASP A 87 -8.63 74.08 -18.82
CA ASP A 87 -8.62 72.67 -18.47
C ASP A 87 -7.52 71.84 -19.17
N SER A 88 -7.09 70.74 -18.54
CA SER A 88 -6.48 69.61 -19.26
C SER A 88 -7.40 68.41 -19.19
N GLU A 89 -8.39 68.50 -20.07
CA GLU A 89 -9.31 67.49 -20.53
C GLU A 89 -8.54 66.34 -21.19
N SER A 90 -8.29 65.23 -20.48
CA SER A 90 -7.85 63.99 -21.11
C SER A 90 -9.00 63.49 -21.99
N THR A 91 -8.84 63.65 -23.29
CA THR A 91 -9.90 63.40 -24.28
C THR A 91 -10.52 62.00 -24.12
N LEU A 92 -11.85 61.92 -24.21
CA LEU A 92 -12.65 60.68 -24.19
C LEU A 92 -12.11 59.52 -25.08
N PRO A 93 -11.45 59.74 -26.24
CA PRO A 93 -10.89 58.68 -27.07
C PRO A 93 -9.72 57.92 -26.45
N GLU A 94 -8.82 58.57 -25.70
CA GLU A 94 -7.67 57.90 -25.07
C GLU A 94 -8.11 56.96 -23.96
N ARG A 95 -9.14 57.34 -23.19
CA ARG A 95 -9.76 56.50 -22.17
C ARG A 95 -10.45 55.28 -22.77
N LEU A 96 -11.08 55.43 -23.95
CA LEU A 96 -11.69 54.32 -24.69
C LEU A 96 -10.65 53.35 -25.26
N ILE A 97 -9.53 53.84 -25.80
CA ILE A 97 -8.44 53.01 -26.31
C ILE A 97 -7.73 52.28 -25.18
N ALA A 98 -7.43 52.95 -24.06
CA ALA A 98 -6.83 52.34 -22.88
C ALA A 98 -7.77 51.29 -22.23
N GLY A 99 -9.08 51.58 -22.16
CA GLY A 99 -10.08 50.64 -21.68
C GLY A 99 -10.23 49.40 -22.58
N GLY A 100 -10.26 49.60 -23.90
CA GLY A 100 -10.35 48.50 -24.88
C GLY A 100 -9.11 47.62 -24.91
N ALA A 101 -7.91 48.20 -24.84
CA ALA A 101 -6.65 47.45 -24.76
C ALA A 101 -6.55 46.65 -23.45
N GLY A 102 -7.01 47.22 -22.33
CA GLY A 102 -7.07 46.52 -21.04
C GLY A 102 -8.05 45.33 -21.04
N ALA A 103 -9.22 45.49 -21.66
CA ALA A 103 -10.22 44.42 -21.77
C ALA A 103 -9.75 43.25 -22.67
N LEU A 104 -9.07 43.55 -23.77
CA LEU A 104 -8.52 42.51 -24.65
C LEU A 104 -7.31 41.81 -24.02
N GLY A 105 -6.44 42.56 -23.34
CA GLY A 105 -5.31 41.99 -22.59
C GLY A 105 -5.76 41.09 -21.44
N SER A 106 -6.84 41.46 -20.73
CA SER A 106 -7.40 40.66 -19.65
C SER A 106 -8.09 39.38 -20.14
N LEU A 107 -8.70 39.39 -21.33
CA LEU A 107 -9.23 38.18 -21.97
C LEU A 107 -8.13 37.19 -22.35
N VAL A 108 -7.02 37.67 -22.90
CA VAL A 108 -5.87 36.83 -23.25
C VAL A 108 -5.27 36.20 -21.99
N LEU A 109 -5.00 37.00 -20.94
CA LEU A 109 -4.51 36.48 -19.66
C LEU A 109 -5.52 35.54 -18.98
N GLY A 110 -6.82 35.87 -19.03
CA GLY A 110 -7.89 35.05 -18.47
C GLY A 110 -8.04 33.70 -19.17
N SER A 111 -7.84 33.65 -20.49
CA SER A 111 -7.87 32.41 -21.27
C SER A 111 -6.78 31.43 -20.81
N PHE A 112 -5.55 31.91 -20.62
CA PHE A 112 -4.46 31.07 -20.09
C PHE A 112 -4.77 30.57 -18.68
N MET A 113 -5.28 31.43 -17.79
CA MET A 113 -5.64 31.04 -16.42
C MET A 113 -6.72 29.95 -16.39
N LEU A 114 -7.73 30.04 -17.25
CA LEU A 114 -8.78 29.02 -17.35
C LEU A 114 -8.26 27.68 -17.87
N GLU A 115 -7.27 27.68 -18.76
CA GLU A 115 -6.64 26.45 -19.25
C GLU A 115 -5.85 25.73 -18.14
N PHE A 116 -5.09 26.47 -17.33
CA PHE A 116 -4.40 25.90 -16.16
C PHE A 116 -5.37 25.33 -15.12
N VAL A 117 -6.51 25.99 -14.86
CA VAL A 117 -7.53 25.49 -13.95
C VAL A 117 -8.12 24.18 -14.49
N LYS A 118 -8.46 24.11 -15.78
CA LYS A 118 -8.98 22.88 -16.41
C LYS A 118 -7.99 21.72 -16.31
N VAL A 119 -6.72 21.95 -16.63
CA VAL A 119 -5.67 20.92 -16.53
C VAL A 119 -5.48 20.47 -15.08
N THR A 120 -5.46 21.41 -14.13
CA THR A 120 -5.29 21.08 -12.70
C THR A 120 -6.45 20.27 -12.14
N VAL A 121 -7.70 20.63 -12.49
CA VAL A 121 -8.90 19.87 -12.10
C VAL A 121 -8.86 18.47 -12.70
N LEU A 122 -8.49 18.34 -13.97
CA LEU A 122 -8.37 17.03 -14.64
C LEU A 122 -7.28 16.17 -13.99
N VAL A 123 -6.10 16.74 -13.71
CA VAL A 123 -5.01 16.04 -13.00
C VAL A 123 -5.45 15.65 -11.60
N ALA A 124 -6.13 16.52 -10.85
CA ALA A 124 -6.61 16.22 -9.50
C ALA A 124 -7.63 15.07 -9.47
N LEU A 125 -8.48 14.95 -10.50
CA LEU A 125 -9.43 13.86 -10.64
C LEU A 125 -8.77 12.53 -11.04
N VAL A 126 -7.78 12.57 -11.93
CA VAL A 126 -7.14 11.36 -12.47
C VAL A 126 -6.02 10.82 -11.58
N SER A 127 -5.33 11.70 -10.84
CA SER A 127 -4.17 11.33 -10.00
C SER A 127 -4.44 10.21 -8.98
N PRO A 128 -5.56 10.21 -8.22
CA PRO A 128 -5.86 9.14 -7.27
C PRO A 128 -6.02 7.77 -7.96
N MET A 129 -6.58 7.74 -9.17
CA MET A 129 -6.75 6.52 -9.94
C MET A 129 -5.40 5.96 -10.39
N LEU A 130 -4.54 6.82 -10.93
CA LEU A 130 -3.18 6.43 -11.35
C LEU A 130 -2.34 5.93 -10.17
N ALA A 131 -2.42 6.61 -9.03
CA ALA A 131 -1.73 6.18 -7.82
C ALA A 131 -2.17 4.77 -7.38
N ARG A 132 -3.48 4.49 -7.41
CA ARG A 132 -4.03 3.17 -7.07
C ARG A 132 -3.61 2.10 -8.07
N MET A 133 -3.61 2.39 -9.37
CA MET A 133 -3.16 1.46 -10.40
C MET A 133 -1.68 1.11 -10.23
N LYS A 134 -0.84 2.11 -9.93
CA LYS A 134 0.58 1.89 -9.67
C LYS A 134 0.79 0.99 -8.45
N ALA A 135 0.12 1.30 -7.33
CA ALA A 135 0.20 0.49 -6.12
C ALA A 135 -0.24 -0.97 -6.36
N ASN A 136 -1.36 -1.18 -7.06
CA ASN A 136 -1.81 -2.54 -7.43
C ASN A 136 -0.78 -3.29 -8.29
N ARG A 137 -0.11 -2.59 -9.22
CA ARG A 137 0.94 -3.17 -10.04
C ARG A 137 2.16 -3.55 -9.20
N GLU A 138 2.60 -2.67 -8.31
CA GLU A 138 3.71 -2.92 -7.38
C GLU A 138 3.40 -4.12 -6.46
N ASP A 139 2.18 -4.22 -5.96
CA ASP A 139 1.68 -5.35 -5.18
C ASP A 139 1.74 -6.67 -5.96
N MET A 140 1.28 -6.66 -7.21
CA MET A 140 1.30 -7.83 -8.08
C MET A 140 2.73 -8.28 -8.39
N LEU A 141 3.63 -7.34 -8.66
CA LEU A 141 5.05 -7.63 -8.86
C LEU A 141 5.70 -8.20 -7.60
N THR A 142 5.37 -7.66 -6.43
CA THR A 142 5.90 -8.13 -5.14
C THR A 142 5.42 -9.55 -4.84
N ARG A 143 4.13 -9.84 -5.06
CA ARG A 143 3.58 -11.20 -4.93
C ARG A 143 4.25 -12.17 -5.92
N GLY A 144 4.48 -11.75 -7.16
CA GLY A 144 5.21 -12.54 -8.16
C GLY A 144 6.65 -12.86 -7.71
N ARG A 145 7.37 -11.87 -7.16
CA ARG A 145 8.72 -12.07 -6.60
C ARG A 145 8.72 -13.06 -5.43
N LEU A 146 7.74 -12.95 -4.52
CA LEU A 146 7.59 -13.89 -3.41
C LEU A 146 7.34 -15.32 -3.90
N LEU A 147 6.43 -15.51 -4.86
CA LEU A 147 6.14 -16.82 -5.43
C LEU A 147 7.36 -17.43 -6.11
N GLY A 148 8.05 -16.68 -6.98
CA GLY A 148 9.25 -17.16 -7.65
C GLY A 148 10.38 -17.49 -6.69
N TYR A 149 10.54 -16.72 -5.61
CA TYR A 149 11.56 -17.04 -4.60
C TYR A 149 11.20 -18.29 -3.80
N LEU A 150 9.93 -18.46 -3.43
CA LEU A 150 9.43 -19.65 -2.72
C LEU A 150 9.48 -20.91 -3.57
N GLU A 151 9.34 -20.78 -4.88
CA GLU A 151 9.51 -21.88 -5.83
C GLU A 151 10.95 -22.40 -5.83
N ALA A 152 11.94 -21.50 -5.77
CA ALA A 152 13.34 -21.88 -5.65
C ALA A 152 13.76 -22.29 -4.23
N ASN A 153 13.09 -21.79 -3.19
CA ASN A 153 13.51 -21.94 -1.78
C ASN A 153 12.35 -22.39 -0.89
N ALA A 154 11.83 -23.59 -1.15
CA ALA A 154 10.72 -24.13 -0.39
C ALA A 154 11.11 -24.39 1.07
N GLY A 155 10.26 -23.95 2.01
CA GLY A 155 10.51 -24.10 3.44
C GLY A 155 11.41 -23.03 4.05
N ILE A 156 11.67 -21.93 3.35
CA ILE A 156 12.34 -20.76 3.92
C ILE A 156 11.49 -20.11 5.02
N HIS A 157 12.16 -19.58 6.05
CA HIS A 157 11.48 -18.87 7.13
C HIS A 157 11.21 -17.40 6.78
N PHE A 158 10.20 -16.81 7.44
CA PHE A 158 9.76 -15.43 7.20
C PHE A 158 10.91 -14.41 7.10
N SER A 159 11.79 -14.36 8.09
CA SER A 159 12.87 -13.36 8.13
C SER A 159 13.85 -13.48 6.96
N ALA A 160 14.28 -14.69 6.60
CA ALA A 160 15.20 -14.89 5.49
C ALA A 160 14.54 -14.55 4.15
N LEU A 161 13.26 -14.90 3.97
CA LEU A 161 12.51 -14.52 2.77
C LEU A 161 12.38 -13.00 2.62
N ARG A 162 12.04 -12.31 3.72
CA ARG A 162 11.97 -10.86 3.79
C ARG A 162 13.31 -10.22 3.43
N ASP A 163 14.37 -10.69 4.07
CA ASP A 163 15.72 -10.13 3.94
C ASP A 163 16.28 -10.38 2.54
N ALA A 164 16.08 -11.58 1.98
CA ALA A 164 16.48 -11.92 0.62
C ALA A 164 15.78 -11.06 -0.45
N LEU A 165 14.52 -10.69 -0.22
CA LEU A 165 13.76 -9.87 -1.16
C LEU A 165 13.84 -8.35 -0.87
N GLY A 166 14.48 -7.96 0.23
CA GLY A 166 14.60 -6.56 0.67
C GLY A 166 13.25 -5.91 1.00
N LEU A 167 12.29 -6.69 1.50
CA LEU A 167 10.93 -6.22 1.79
C LEU A 167 10.78 -5.73 3.24
N ALA A 168 9.87 -4.79 3.47
CA ALA A 168 9.50 -4.41 4.84
C ALA A 168 8.68 -5.51 5.53
N ASN A 169 8.73 -5.57 6.86
CA ASN A 169 8.00 -6.57 7.67
C ASN A 169 6.50 -6.60 7.35
N GLY A 170 5.82 -5.46 7.44
CA GLY A 170 4.38 -5.36 7.20
C GLY A 170 3.99 -5.73 5.76
N VAL A 171 4.81 -5.32 4.79
CA VAL A 171 4.61 -5.61 3.36
C VAL A 171 4.72 -7.12 3.11
N THR A 172 5.76 -7.76 3.63
CA THR A 172 5.97 -9.21 3.48
C THR A 172 4.82 -9.99 4.12
N ALA A 173 4.42 -9.62 5.34
CA ALA A 173 3.32 -10.27 6.05
C ALA A 173 1.99 -10.12 5.30
N TYR A 174 1.69 -8.92 4.80
CA TYR A 174 0.47 -8.65 4.03
C TYR A 174 0.41 -9.50 2.75
N HIS A 175 1.48 -9.53 1.96
CA HIS A 175 1.49 -10.29 0.72
C HIS A 175 1.49 -11.80 0.95
N LEU A 176 2.24 -12.32 1.92
CA LEU A 176 2.19 -13.73 2.28
C LEU A 176 0.80 -14.15 2.77
N HIS A 177 0.15 -13.32 3.59
CA HIS A 177 -1.22 -13.59 4.02
C HIS A 177 -2.20 -13.60 2.84
N THR A 178 -2.03 -12.67 1.89
CA THR A 178 -2.84 -12.64 0.67
C THR A 178 -2.60 -13.90 -0.17
N LEU A 179 -1.34 -14.32 -0.35
CA LEU A 179 -0.99 -15.51 -1.13
C LEU A 179 -1.46 -16.82 -0.47
N GLU A 180 -1.45 -16.85 0.86
CA GLU A 180 -1.98 -17.97 1.65
C GLU A 180 -3.51 -18.04 1.55
N SER A 181 -4.21 -16.89 1.63
CA SER A 181 -5.67 -16.85 1.50
C SER A 181 -6.16 -17.14 0.09
N THR A 182 -5.38 -16.84 -0.95
CA THR A 182 -5.65 -17.25 -2.34
C THR A 182 -5.20 -18.68 -2.64
N GLY A 183 -4.62 -19.40 -1.67
CA GLY A 183 -4.20 -20.79 -1.82
C GLY A 183 -2.96 -20.99 -2.68
N GLN A 184 -2.19 -19.94 -2.98
CA GLN A 184 -0.96 -20.03 -3.78
C GLN A 184 0.28 -20.40 -2.96
N VAL A 185 0.25 -20.10 -1.65
CA VAL A 185 1.30 -20.41 -0.69
C VAL A 185 0.71 -21.18 0.48
N ILE A 186 1.47 -22.15 0.98
CA ILE A 186 1.20 -22.83 2.25
C ILE A 186 2.21 -22.39 3.31
N SER A 187 1.79 -22.40 4.56
CA SER A 187 2.67 -22.17 5.69
C SER A 187 2.52 -23.25 6.77
N TRP A 188 3.61 -23.49 7.50
CA TRP A 188 3.58 -24.35 8.68
C TRP A 188 4.52 -23.83 9.75
N ARG A 189 4.21 -24.21 11.00
CA ARG A 189 5.06 -23.92 12.13
C ARG A 189 6.26 -24.87 12.13
N ASP A 190 7.44 -24.32 12.27
CA ASP A 190 8.69 -25.03 12.52
C ASP A 190 9.34 -24.45 13.79
N GLY A 191 9.11 -25.14 14.92
CA GLY A 191 9.51 -24.66 16.24
C GLY A 191 8.91 -23.29 16.60
N LYS A 192 9.77 -22.28 16.70
CA LYS A 192 9.37 -20.87 16.97
C LYS A 192 9.12 -20.07 15.69
N LEU A 193 9.53 -20.60 14.53
CA LEU A 193 9.45 -19.93 13.25
C LEU A 193 8.26 -20.45 12.44
N ARG A 194 7.89 -19.69 11.41
CA ARG A 194 6.96 -20.13 10.37
C ARG A 194 7.72 -20.22 9.05
N ARG A 195 7.52 -21.33 8.36
CA ARG A 195 8.07 -21.61 7.04
C ARG A 195 6.98 -21.51 5.99
N TYR A 196 7.40 -21.21 4.77
CA TYR A 196 6.52 -20.99 3.62
C TYR A 196 7.00 -21.81 2.43
N ALA A 197 6.06 -22.26 1.61
CA ALA A 197 6.34 -22.87 0.31
C ALA A 197 5.15 -22.65 -0.65
N ILE A 198 5.37 -22.86 -1.94
CA ILE A 198 4.29 -22.82 -2.93
C ILE A 198 3.33 -24.00 -2.73
N SER A 199 2.04 -23.78 -2.98
CA SER A 199 1.01 -24.81 -2.81
C SER A 199 1.03 -25.91 -3.87
N SER A 200 1.77 -25.73 -4.96
CA SER A 200 1.90 -26.73 -6.03
C SER A 200 2.78 -27.92 -5.66
N LEU A 201 3.52 -27.85 -4.55
CA LEU A 201 4.31 -28.98 -4.05
C LEU A 201 3.41 -30.12 -3.59
N SER A 202 3.84 -31.34 -3.88
CA SER A 202 3.18 -32.55 -3.41
C SER A 202 3.23 -32.66 -1.88
N ARG A 203 2.33 -33.45 -1.30
CA ARG A 203 2.30 -33.69 0.15
C ARG A 203 3.61 -34.31 0.63
N GLU A 204 4.21 -35.17 -0.18
CA GLU A 204 5.47 -35.85 0.05
C GLU A 204 6.64 -34.86 0.02
N GLU A 205 6.67 -33.94 -0.95
CA GLU A 205 7.66 -32.86 -1.03
C GLU A 205 7.61 -31.96 0.21
N VAL A 206 6.41 -31.51 0.59
CA VAL A 206 6.21 -30.69 1.80
C VAL A 206 6.64 -31.44 3.06
N SER A 207 6.38 -32.75 3.13
CA SER A 207 6.82 -33.59 4.25
C SER A 207 8.35 -33.67 4.34
N ARG A 208 9.04 -33.88 3.20
CA ARG A 208 10.51 -33.90 3.14
C ARG A 208 11.11 -32.57 3.59
N ILE A 209 10.55 -31.45 3.15
CA ILE A 209 11.00 -30.11 3.53
C ILE A 209 10.75 -29.85 5.03
N ARG A 210 9.63 -30.33 5.57
CA ARG A 210 9.29 -30.16 6.99
C ARG A 210 10.21 -30.98 7.90
N ASN A 211 10.53 -32.20 7.50
CA ASN A 211 11.29 -33.15 8.31
C ASN A 211 12.58 -33.56 7.58
N PRO A 212 13.53 -32.63 7.33
CA PRO A 212 14.74 -32.92 6.56
C PRO A 212 15.53 -34.07 7.20
N ILE A 213 16.08 -34.95 6.38
CA ILE A 213 16.88 -36.09 6.86
C ILE A 213 18.30 -35.60 7.13
N ALA A 214 18.57 -35.27 8.39
CA ALA A 214 19.86 -34.78 8.87
C ALA A 214 20.17 -35.31 10.28
N GLY A 215 21.42 -35.18 10.71
CA GLY A 215 21.88 -35.55 12.05
C GLY A 215 21.61 -37.03 12.37
N THR A 216 21.00 -37.30 13.53
CA THR A 216 20.74 -38.67 14.02
C THR A 216 19.90 -39.51 13.05
N ARG A 217 18.93 -38.91 12.35
CA ARG A 217 18.10 -39.65 11.37
C ARG A 217 18.94 -40.09 10.17
N LEU A 218 19.82 -39.23 9.67
CA LEU A 218 20.77 -39.58 8.61
C LEU A 218 21.74 -40.69 9.08
N ALA A 219 22.30 -40.55 10.28
CA ALA A 219 23.21 -41.55 10.86
C ALA A 219 22.53 -42.93 11.04
N ILE A 220 21.24 -42.97 11.41
CA ILE A 220 20.46 -44.22 11.45
C ILE A 220 20.37 -44.83 10.05
N LEU A 221 20.03 -44.04 9.03
CA LEU A 221 19.92 -44.55 7.66
C LEU A 221 21.28 -45.06 7.13
N GLU A 222 22.39 -44.39 7.46
CA GLU A 222 23.75 -44.83 7.10
C GLU A 222 24.11 -46.17 7.74
N VAL A 223 23.89 -46.31 9.04
CA VAL A 223 24.11 -47.57 9.77
C VAL A 223 23.25 -48.71 9.20
N LEU A 224 22.01 -48.41 8.81
CA LEU A 224 21.14 -49.40 8.17
C LEU A 224 21.58 -49.75 6.75
N ALA A 225 22.08 -48.78 5.98
CA ALA A 225 22.61 -49.01 4.63
C ALA A 225 23.79 -49.99 4.65
N GLU A 226 24.70 -49.86 5.62
CA GLU A 226 25.83 -50.77 5.80
C GLU A 226 25.40 -52.22 6.06
N SER A 227 24.25 -52.42 6.70
CA SER A 227 23.73 -53.75 7.05
C SER A 227 22.98 -54.46 5.92
N GLY A 228 22.66 -53.73 4.85
CA GLY A 228 21.93 -54.26 3.70
C GLY A 228 20.59 -54.90 4.09
N ASN A 229 20.24 -55.99 3.42
CA ASN A 229 18.91 -56.61 3.54
C ASN A 229 18.70 -57.39 4.85
N ILE A 230 19.78 -57.71 5.58
CA ILE A 230 19.71 -58.42 6.87
C ILE A 230 19.17 -57.47 7.96
N GLY A 231 19.45 -56.17 7.82
CA GLY A 231 19.08 -55.15 8.78
C GLY A 231 19.84 -55.25 10.11
N LEU A 232 19.49 -54.37 11.04
CA LEU A 232 20.07 -54.33 12.38
C LEU A 232 19.00 -54.31 13.47
N SER A 233 19.29 -54.95 14.60
CA SER A 233 18.40 -54.88 15.76
C SER A 233 18.43 -53.47 16.36
N GLY A 234 17.34 -53.05 17.01
CA GLY A 234 17.31 -51.76 17.71
C GLY A 234 18.39 -51.64 18.82
N THR A 235 18.86 -52.76 19.36
CA THR A 235 20.00 -52.80 20.29
C THR A 235 21.31 -52.48 19.61
N ASP A 236 21.56 -53.02 18.42
CA ASP A 236 22.80 -52.81 17.68
C ASP A 236 22.88 -51.39 17.13
N ILE A 237 21.76 -50.86 16.61
CA ILE A 237 21.68 -49.47 16.13
C ILE A 237 22.02 -48.51 17.27
N ARG A 238 21.49 -48.74 18.48
CA ARG A 238 21.82 -47.92 19.66
C ARG A 238 23.28 -48.02 20.04
N SER A 239 23.86 -49.22 19.98
CA SER A 239 25.26 -49.42 20.33
C SER A 239 26.20 -48.75 19.34
N LYS A 240 25.90 -48.83 18.03
CA LYS A 240 26.69 -48.19 16.97
C LYS A 240 26.62 -46.66 17.01
N LEU A 241 25.45 -46.10 17.34
CA LEU A 241 25.24 -44.64 17.37
C LEU A 241 25.38 -44.02 18.76
N GLU A 242 25.62 -44.83 19.80
CA GLU A 242 25.72 -44.41 21.20
C GLU A 242 24.50 -43.60 21.70
N ILE A 243 23.30 -43.92 21.23
CA ILE A 243 22.06 -43.18 21.57
C ILE A 243 21.16 -43.92 22.56
N SER A 244 20.35 -43.12 23.27
CA SER A 244 19.35 -43.63 24.22
C SER A 244 18.25 -44.44 23.51
N ARG A 245 17.61 -45.34 24.24
CA ARG A 245 16.49 -46.14 23.70
C ARG A 245 15.32 -45.26 23.26
N GLN A 246 14.99 -44.24 24.05
CA GLN A 246 13.89 -43.32 23.74
C GLN A 246 14.18 -42.52 22.48
N LEU A 247 15.41 -42.02 22.31
CA LEU A 247 15.80 -41.26 21.13
C LEU A 247 15.76 -42.11 19.86
N LEU A 248 16.27 -43.34 19.91
CA LEU A 248 16.15 -44.26 18.78
C LEU A 248 14.68 -44.56 18.47
N SER A 249 13.87 -44.87 19.48
CA SER A 249 12.46 -45.22 19.28
C SER A 249 11.69 -44.07 18.62
N HIS A 250 11.97 -42.82 19.01
CA HIS A 250 11.38 -41.64 18.40
C HIS A 250 11.76 -41.57 16.91
N HIS A 251 13.06 -41.58 16.59
CA HIS A 251 13.52 -41.44 15.21
C HIS A 251 13.14 -42.63 14.32
N LEU A 252 13.19 -43.87 14.81
CA LEU A 252 12.71 -45.03 14.05
C LEU A 252 11.22 -44.92 13.74
N SER A 253 10.41 -44.39 14.67
CA SER A 253 8.99 -44.17 14.39
C SER A 253 8.79 -43.10 13.32
N GLU A 254 9.55 -41.99 13.36
CA GLU A 254 9.50 -40.97 12.32
C GLU A 254 9.92 -41.51 10.95
N LEU A 255 11.04 -42.23 10.90
CA LEU A 255 11.57 -42.83 9.67
C LEU A 255 10.60 -43.87 9.10
N ARG A 256 9.98 -44.69 9.94
CA ARG A 256 8.98 -45.68 9.52
C ARG A 256 7.71 -45.01 9.00
N ASN A 257 7.22 -43.97 9.68
CA ASN A 257 6.03 -43.23 9.25
C ASN A 257 6.27 -42.47 7.94
N GLY A 258 7.52 -42.10 7.65
CA GLY A 258 7.96 -41.57 6.35
C GLY A 258 8.32 -42.65 5.33
N GLU A 259 8.05 -43.92 5.62
CA GLU A 259 8.33 -45.08 4.74
C GLU A 259 9.81 -45.22 4.34
N LEU A 260 10.74 -44.72 5.16
CA LEU A 260 12.19 -44.76 4.91
C LEU A 260 12.87 -46.01 5.49
N VAL A 261 12.22 -46.65 6.45
CA VAL A 261 12.71 -47.89 7.08
C VAL A 261 11.57 -48.88 7.22
N GLU A 262 11.90 -50.15 7.13
CA GLU A 262 10.97 -51.25 7.26
C GLU A 262 11.54 -52.39 8.11
N ALA A 263 10.65 -53.27 8.57
CA ALA A 263 11.05 -54.46 9.31
C ALA A 263 11.62 -55.51 8.33
N ALA A 264 12.76 -56.09 8.66
CA ALA A 264 13.37 -57.19 7.92
C ALA A 264 12.69 -58.56 8.20
N SER A 265 11.84 -58.63 9.23
CA SER A 265 11.09 -59.83 9.60
C SER A 265 9.79 -59.48 10.35
N GLU A 266 8.87 -60.44 10.50
CA GLU A 266 7.61 -60.27 11.23
C GLU A 266 7.74 -60.46 12.76
N ALA A 267 8.96 -60.44 13.29
CA ALA A 267 9.18 -60.62 14.72
C ALA A 267 8.65 -59.43 15.54
N ARG A 268 8.27 -59.67 16.81
CA ARG A 268 7.88 -58.60 17.76
C ARG A 268 8.96 -57.52 17.93
N ARG A 269 10.22 -57.89 17.75
CA ARG A 269 11.39 -56.98 17.74
C ARG A 269 12.18 -57.30 16.48
N PRO A 270 11.76 -56.75 15.33
CA PRO A 270 12.42 -57.08 14.08
C PRO A 270 13.75 -56.35 13.98
N ASN A 271 14.61 -56.87 13.12
CA ASN A 271 15.70 -56.06 12.58
C ASN A 271 15.10 -55.01 11.65
N TRP A 272 15.69 -53.81 11.65
CA TRP A 272 15.29 -52.72 10.76
C TRP A 272 16.20 -52.69 9.56
N ARG A 273 15.65 -52.43 8.38
CA ARG A 273 16.40 -52.21 7.14
C ARG A 273 15.87 -50.96 6.43
N LEU A 274 16.63 -50.46 5.47
CA LEU A 274 16.15 -49.41 4.56
C LEU A 274 15.09 -49.98 3.63
N SER A 275 14.05 -49.18 3.38
CA SER A 275 13.17 -49.37 2.23
C SER A 275 13.81 -48.78 0.97
N ASP A 276 13.20 -49.02 -0.18
CA ASP A 276 13.64 -48.41 -1.45
C ASP A 276 13.61 -46.87 -1.37
N ASN A 277 12.53 -46.31 -0.82
CA ASN A 277 12.40 -44.86 -0.55
C ASN A 277 13.49 -44.35 0.41
N GLY A 278 13.84 -45.15 1.42
CA GLY A 278 14.92 -44.85 2.36
C GLY A 278 16.28 -44.78 1.70
N MET A 279 16.54 -45.67 0.74
CA MET A 279 17.79 -45.70 -0.01
C MET A 279 17.91 -44.48 -0.94
N GLU A 280 16.86 -44.14 -1.68
CA GLU A 280 16.81 -42.94 -2.53
C GLU A 280 17.02 -41.66 -1.70
N ALA A 281 16.34 -41.57 -0.56
CA ALA A 281 16.46 -40.44 0.34
C ALA A 281 17.88 -40.31 0.93
N LEU A 282 18.52 -41.43 1.29
CA LEU A 282 19.91 -41.43 1.76
C LEU A 282 20.89 -40.94 0.69
N VAL A 283 20.73 -41.35 -0.56
CA VAL A 283 21.57 -40.89 -1.67
C VAL A 283 21.42 -39.38 -1.85
N THR A 284 20.19 -38.88 -1.84
CA THR A 284 19.88 -37.45 -1.96
C THR A 284 20.51 -36.66 -0.80
N SER A 285 20.32 -37.10 0.44
CA SER A 285 20.89 -36.45 1.62
C SER A 285 22.42 -36.46 1.62
N ARG A 286 23.07 -37.51 1.12
CA ARG A 286 24.54 -37.56 0.98
C ARG A 286 25.05 -36.52 0.00
N GLU A 287 24.33 -36.29 -1.09
CA GLU A 287 24.72 -35.27 -2.08
C GLU A 287 24.59 -33.87 -1.48
N VAL A 288 23.48 -33.59 -0.78
CA VAL A 288 23.29 -32.32 -0.05
C VAL A 288 24.40 -32.11 0.97
N ALA A 289 24.71 -33.11 1.81
CA ALA A 289 25.79 -33.02 2.79
C ALA A 289 27.17 -32.78 2.13
N ARG A 290 27.41 -33.36 0.95
CA ARG A 290 28.65 -33.13 0.18
C ARG A 290 28.75 -31.68 -0.32
N ILE A 291 27.64 -31.13 -0.80
CA ILE A 291 27.57 -29.73 -1.25
C ILE A 291 27.77 -28.78 -0.06
N GLU A 292 27.10 -29.04 1.07
CA GLU A 292 27.24 -28.24 2.29
C GLU A 292 28.67 -28.27 2.86
N ALA A 293 29.37 -29.41 2.77
CA ALA A 293 30.76 -29.52 3.22
C ALA A 293 31.76 -28.80 2.29
N ALA A 294 31.37 -28.51 1.04
CA ALA A 294 32.21 -27.85 0.05
C ALA A 294 31.97 -26.32 -0.03
N ALA A 295 30.93 -25.80 0.63
CA ALA A 295 30.56 -24.39 0.68
C ALA A 295 31.12 -23.69 1.93
#